data_AF-A0A3M1NWY1-F1
#
_entry.id   AF-A0A3M1NWY1-F1
#
_cell.length_a   1.000
_cell.length_b   1.000
_cell.length_c   1.000
_cell.angle_alpha   90.00
_cell.angle_beta   90.00
_cell.angle_gamma   90.00
#
_symmetry.space_group_name_H-M   'P 1'
#
loop_
_entity.id
_entity.type
_entity.pdbx_description
1 polymer ?
#
loop_
_entity_poly.entity_id
_entity_poly.type
_entity_poly.pdbx_seq_one_letter_code
_entity_poly.pdbx_strand_id
1 'polypeptide(L)'
;AFNVPTGLGSHVHWDRRLDGRIARAMMSIPAIKGVEIGDGFRNATVRGSQVHDAIFWDQDERKYYRKTNHAGGIEGGISNGMPIIVRAAMKPISTLLNPLESVDLESKKATRAHIERSDVCAVPAASIIGESMLALVLADAILEKFGGDSMEELMERFRQWEEH
;
A
#
# COMPACT_ATOMS: atom_id res chain seq x y z
N ALA A 1 4.43 2.00 6.51
CA ALA A 1 3.89 2.88 7.56
C ALA A 1 4.10 2.24 8.92
N PHE A 2 4.51 3.01 9.92
CA PHE A 2 4.78 2.55 11.28
C PHE A 2 3.71 3.07 12.24
N ASN A 3 3.57 2.43 13.41
CA ASN A 3 2.65 2.83 14.48
C ASN A 3 1.20 3.01 14.01
N VAL A 4 0.76 2.14 13.09
CA VAL A 4 -0.62 2.16 12.61
C VAL A 4 -1.48 1.44 13.66
N PRO A 5 -2.58 2.05 14.14
CA PRO A 5 -3.46 1.38 15.10
C PRO A 5 -4.00 0.09 14.52
N THR A 6 -4.24 -0.91 15.37
CA THR A 6 -4.96 -2.12 14.98
C THR A 6 -6.40 -1.77 14.57
N GLY A 7 -7.01 -2.58 13.73
CA GLY A 7 -8.44 -2.43 13.45
C GLY A 7 -8.84 -1.34 12.44
N LEU A 8 -7.90 -0.79 11.65
CA LEU A 8 -8.23 0.02 10.47
C LEU A 8 -8.62 -0.89 9.30
N GLY A 9 -9.62 -0.48 8.51
CA GLY A 9 -10.23 -1.31 7.47
C GLY A 9 -11.26 -2.30 8.03
N SER A 10 -11.75 -3.18 7.17
CA SER A 10 -12.77 -4.16 7.56
C SER A 10 -12.76 -5.41 6.70
N HIS A 11 -13.13 -6.54 7.31
CA HIS A 11 -13.35 -7.81 6.63
C HIS A 11 -14.81 -8.01 6.16
N VAL A 12 -15.72 -7.12 6.55
CA VAL A 12 -17.17 -7.29 6.36
C VAL A 12 -17.62 -7.15 4.90
N HIS A 13 -16.90 -6.36 4.12
CA HIS A 13 -17.20 -6.13 2.71
C HIS A 13 -15.91 -5.95 1.93
N TRP A 14 -15.90 -6.41 0.68
CA TRP A 14 -14.68 -6.58 -0.11
C TRP A 14 -13.93 -5.26 -0.38
N ASP A 15 -14.66 -4.15 -0.55
CA ASP A 15 -14.12 -2.81 -0.81
C ASP A 15 -13.69 -2.04 0.45
N ARG A 16 -14.05 -2.54 1.64
CA ARG A 16 -13.62 -2.00 2.95
C ARG A 16 -12.32 -2.63 3.45
N ARG A 17 -11.82 -3.65 2.75
CA ARG A 17 -10.52 -4.27 3.05
C ARG A 17 -9.39 -3.27 2.78
N LEU A 18 -8.55 -3.05 3.78
CA LEU A 18 -7.50 -2.03 3.76
C LEU A 18 -6.45 -2.29 2.68
N ASP A 19 -6.00 -3.54 2.55
CA ASP A 19 -5.11 -4.00 1.49
C ASP A 19 -5.68 -3.75 0.09
N GLY A 20 -6.97 -3.96 -0.11
CA GLY A 20 -7.66 -3.65 -1.37
C GLY A 20 -7.64 -2.16 -1.71
N ARG A 21 -7.90 -1.30 -0.72
CA ARG A 21 -7.84 0.16 -0.88
C ARG A 21 -6.42 0.64 -1.16
N ILE A 22 -5.44 0.13 -0.42
CA ILE A 22 -4.01 0.40 -0.64
C ILE A 22 -3.59 -0.03 -2.04
N ALA A 23 -3.95 -1.25 -2.46
CA ALA A 23 -3.61 -1.78 -3.77
C ALA A 23 -4.20 -0.90 -4.90
N ARG A 24 -5.45 -0.46 -4.76
CA ARG A 24 -6.08 0.48 -5.71
C ARG A 24 -5.31 1.80 -5.78
N ALA A 25 -4.99 2.40 -4.64
CA ALA A 25 -4.27 3.66 -4.58
C ALA A 25 -2.87 3.56 -5.21
N MET A 26 -2.12 2.52 -4.86
CA MET A 26 -0.77 2.29 -5.39
C MET A 26 -0.79 1.99 -6.89
N MET A 27 -1.73 1.16 -7.36
CA MET A 27 -1.86 0.82 -8.78
C MET A 27 -2.32 2.01 -9.63
N SER A 28 -2.95 3.02 -9.02
CA SER A 28 -3.36 4.25 -9.72
C SER A 28 -2.18 5.18 -10.04
N ILE A 29 -1.03 4.99 -9.39
CA ILE A 29 0.18 5.78 -9.64
C ILE A 29 0.68 5.48 -11.07
N PRO A 30 0.99 6.51 -11.87
CA PRO A 30 1.50 6.31 -13.23
C PRO A 30 2.68 5.33 -13.27
N ALA A 31 2.64 4.42 -14.25
CA ALA A 31 3.62 3.37 -14.48
C ALA A 31 3.70 2.25 -13.42
N ILE A 32 2.91 2.25 -12.34
CA ILE A 32 2.81 1.09 -11.46
C ILE A 32 2.01 -0.03 -12.15
N LYS A 33 2.53 -1.25 -12.11
CA LYS A 33 1.97 -2.46 -12.76
C LYS A 33 1.77 -3.64 -11.82
N GLY A 34 2.27 -3.56 -10.59
CA GLY A 34 2.15 -4.61 -9.58
C GLY A 34 2.18 -3.99 -8.18
N VAL A 35 1.42 -4.55 -7.25
CA VAL A 35 1.41 -4.13 -5.84
C VAL A 35 1.40 -5.37 -4.95
N GLU A 36 2.19 -5.35 -3.89
CA GLU A 36 2.27 -6.40 -2.89
C GLU A 36 2.12 -5.82 -1.48
N ILE A 37 1.47 -6.58 -0.60
CA ILE A 37 1.45 -6.32 0.84
C ILE A 37 2.33 -7.36 1.53
N GLY A 38 3.24 -6.90 2.40
CA GLY A 38 4.20 -7.77 3.09
C GLY A 38 5.10 -8.52 2.12
N ASP A 39 5.13 -9.85 2.26
CA ASP A 39 5.88 -10.76 1.40
C ASP A 39 5.16 -11.07 0.07
N GLY A 40 3.90 -10.64 -0.11
CA GLY A 40 3.25 -10.57 -1.43
C GLY A 40 3.23 -11.88 -2.23
N PHE A 41 3.71 -11.82 -3.48
CA PHE A 41 3.78 -12.98 -4.38
C PHE A 41 4.67 -14.10 -3.81
N ARG A 42 5.67 -13.80 -2.96
CA ARG A 42 6.49 -14.83 -2.31
C ARG A 42 5.65 -15.76 -1.44
N ASN A 43 4.65 -15.23 -0.72
CA ASN A 43 3.76 -16.04 0.11
C ASN A 43 2.96 -17.09 -0.69
N ALA A 44 2.75 -16.86 -1.99
CA ALA A 44 2.09 -17.83 -2.88
C ALA A 44 3.01 -18.99 -3.31
N THR A 45 4.30 -18.93 -3.01
CA THR A 45 5.31 -19.92 -3.45
C THR A 45 5.83 -20.83 -2.33
N VAL A 46 5.40 -20.59 -1.09
CA VAL A 46 5.86 -21.31 0.10
C VAL A 46 4.68 -21.91 0.87
N ARG A 47 4.97 -22.83 1.80
CA ARG A 47 3.92 -23.51 2.59
C ARG A 47 3.30 -22.55 3.61
N GLY A 48 2.02 -22.73 3.93
CA GLY A 48 1.32 -21.91 4.94
C GLY A 48 2.02 -21.87 6.31
N SER A 49 2.71 -22.95 6.71
CA SER A 49 3.52 -22.99 7.93
C SER A 49 4.71 -22.02 7.94
N GLN A 50 5.02 -21.37 6.82
CA GLN A 50 6.10 -20.39 6.64
C GLN A 50 5.57 -18.99 6.26
N VAL A 51 4.25 -18.83 6.12
CA VAL A 51 3.61 -17.59 5.63
C VAL A 51 2.97 -16.80 6.76
N HIS A 52 2.38 -17.49 7.73
CA HIS A 52 1.57 -16.83 8.74
C HIS A 52 2.41 -16.34 9.92
N ASP A 53 2.02 -15.18 10.45
CA ASP A 53 2.67 -14.57 11.59
C ASP A 53 2.01 -15.06 12.88
N ALA A 54 2.75 -15.85 13.66
CA ALA A 54 2.24 -16.37 14.93
C ALA A 54 2.01 -15.24 15.95
N ILE A 55 0.90 -15.34 16.68
CA ILE A 55 0.49 -14.37 17.70
C ILE A 55 0.98 -14.83 19.06
N PHE A 56 1.59 -13.91 19.80
CA PHE A 56 2.07 -14.09 21.16
C PHE A 56 1.45 -13.05 22.08
N TRP A 57 1.47 -13.31 23.38
CA TRP A 57 0.98 -12.41 24.42
C TRP A 57 2.16 -11.93 25.29
N ASP A 58 2.26 -10.62 25.46
CA ASP A 58 3.16 -9.99 26.42
C ASP A 58 2.39 -9.71 27.72
N GLN A 59 2.83 -10.31 28.84
CA GLN A 59 2.15 -10.14 30.12
C GLN A 59 2.40 -8.77 30.74
N ASP A 60 3.59 -8.19 30.54
CA ASP A 60 4.00 -6.93 31.16
C ASP A 60 3.34 -5.76 30.43
N GLU A 61 3.35 -5.80 29.10
CA GLU A 61 2.73 -4.79 28.26
C GLU A 61 1.23 -5.04 27.99
N ARG A 62 0.70 -6.19 28.46
CA ARG A 62 -0.69 -6.63 28.27
C ARG A 62 -1.18 -6.48 26.83
N LYS A 63 -0.34 -6.87 25.87
CA LYS A 63 -0.62 -6.70 24.43
C LYS A 63 -0.31 -7.96 23.62
N TYR A 64 -1.02 -8.11 22.52
CA TYR A 64 -0.67 -9.10 21.50
C TYR A 64 0.50 -8.59 20.65
N TYR A 65 1.42 -9.48 20.30
CA TYR A 65 2.54 -9.17 19.40
C TYR A 65 2.83 -10.30 18.43
N ARG A 66 3.60 -9.99 17.38
CA ARG A 66 4.10 -10.96 16.39
C ARG A 66 5.62 -10.88 16.32
N LYS A 67 6.28 -12.01 16.07
CA LYS A 67 7.74 -12.08 15.87
C LYS A 67 8.15 -11.86 14.42
N THR A 68 7.23 -12.06 13.48
CA THR A 68 7.39 -11.88 12.04
C THR A 68 6.29 -10.97 11.49
N ASN A 69 6.47 -10.51 10.25
CA ASN A 69 5.51 -9.62 9.59
C ASN A 69 5.38 -9.96 8.08
N HIS A 70 5.20 -11.24 7.78
CA HIS A 70 4.99 -11.72 6.40
C HIS A 70 3.67 -11.20 5.81
N ALA A 71 2.66 -10.95 6.67
CA ALA A 71 1.39 -10.33 6.30
C ALA A 71 1.50 -8.83 6.01
N GLY A 72 2.65 -8.20 6.31
CA GLY A 72 2.88 -6.79 6.02
C GLY A 72 1.94 -5.84 6.75
N GLY A 73 1.61 -6.14 8.00
CA GLY A 73 0.79 -5.31 8.87
C GLY A 73 -0.72 -5.44 8.66
N ILE A 74 -1.18 -6.31 7.75
CA ILE A 74 -2.61 -6.44 7.39
C ILE A 74 -3.03 -7.91 7.40
N GLU A 75 -4.06 -8.22 8.17
CA GLU A 75 -4.68 -9.55 8.23
C GLU A 75 -6.20 -9.42 8.00
N GLY A 76 -6.75 -10.21 7.09
CA GLY A 76 -8.19 -10.16 6.78
C GLY A 76 -8.68 -8.81 6.23
N GLY A 77 -7.79 -7.98 5.68
CA GLY A 77 -8.10 -6.61 5.26
C GLY A 77 -8.14 -5.60 6.40
N ILE A 78 -7.58 -5.94 7.56
CA ILE A 78 -7.54 -5.10 8.76
C ILE A 78 -6.09 -4.91 9.23
N SER A 79 -5.72 -3.71 9.67
CA SER A 79 -4.40 -3.47 10.27
C SER A 79 -4.22 -4.27 11.57
N ASN A 80 -3.07 -4.91 11.72
CA ASN A 80 -2.81 -5.82 12.84
C ASN A 80 -1.81 -5.26 13.89
N GLY A 81 -1.40 -3.99 13.72
CA GLY A 81 -0.48 -3.26 14.60
C GLY A 81 0.99 -3.39 14.23
N MET A 82 1.35 -4.36 13.38
CA MET A 82 2.69 -4.44 12.80
C MET A 82 2.86 -3.36 11.72
N PRO A 83 4.11 -3.02 11.35
CA PRO A 83 4.35 -2.07 10.26
C PRO A 83 3.63 -2.49 8.98
N ILE A 84 2.90 -1.56 8.36
CA ILE A 84 2.29 -1.80 7.05
C ILE A 84 3.40 -1.71 5.99
N ILE A 85 3.66 -2.84 5.32
CA ILE A 85 4.68 -2.97 4.29
C ILE A 85 3.99 -3.09 2.94
N VAL A 86 4.29 -2.15 2.04
CA VAL A 86 3.74 -2.12 0.68
C VAL A 86 4.90 -2.05 -0.30
N ARG A 87 4.84 -2.84 -1.36
CA ARG A 87 5.79 -2.79 -2.49
C ARG A 87 5.02 -2.54 -3.77
N ALA A 88 5.60 -1.75 -4.66
CA ALA A 88 5.01 -1.44 -5.96
C ALA A 88 6.04 -1.65 -7.08
N ALA A 89 5.61 -2.31 -8.16
CA ALA A 89 6.43 -2.57 -9.33
C ALA A 89 6.17 -1.50 -10.39
N MET A 90 7.14 -0.61 -10.61
CA MET A 90 7.08 0.42 -11.62
C MET A 90 7.67 -0.09 -12.93
N LYS A 91 6.92 -0.05 -14.03
CA LYS A 91 7.49 -0.29 -15.36
C LYS A 91 8.45 0.86 -15.73
N PRO A 92 9.44 0.62 -16.60
CA PRO A 92 10.21 1.70 -17.19
C PRO A 92 9.30 2.75 -17.83
N ILE A 93 9.72 4.00 -17.75
CA ILE A 93 8.98 5.11 -18.34
C ILE A 93 8.84 4.90 -19.86
N SER A 94 7.72 5.33 -20.42
CA SER A 94 7.34 4.94 -21.79
C SER A 94 8.27 5.51 -22.86
N THR A 95 8.95 6.62 -22.57
CA THR A 95 9.78 7.34 -23.53
C THR A 95 11.23 6.86 -23.42
N LEU A 96 11.81 6.46 -24.56
CA LEU A 96 13.20 6.05 -24.67
C LEU A 96 13.98 7.03 -25.56
N LEU A 97 15.23 7.33 -25.20
CA LEU A 97 16.13 8.14 -26.03
C LEU A 97 16.39 7.50 -27.40
N ASN A 98 16.40 6.16 -27.45
CA ASN A 98 16.27 5.39 -28.68
C ASN A 98 14.79 5.05 -28.85
N PRO A 99 14.01 5.83 -29.62
CA PRO A 99 12.56 5.74 -29.60
C PRO A 99 12.09 4.40 -30.14
N LEU A 100 10.92 3.92 -29.76
CA LEU A 100 10.36 2.71 -30.35
C LEU A 100 9.76 3.00 -31.74
N GLU A 101 9.53 1.95 -32.51
CA GLU A 101 8.68 2.04 -33.70
C GLU A 101 7.26 2.41 -33.29
N SER A 102 6.62 3.26 -34.09
CA SER A 102 5.28 3.76 -33.88
C SER A 102 4.60 4.00 -35.23
N VAL A 103 3.38 4.52 -35.19
CA VAL A 103 2.60 4.85 -36.38
C VAL A 103 2.07 6.27 -36.23
N ASP A 104 2.24 7.07 -37.28
CA ASP A 104 1.64 8.38 -37.35
C ASP A 104 0.11 8.25 -37.49
N LEU A 105 -0.63 8.89 -36.58
CA LEU A 105 -2.07 8.64 -36.45
C LEU A 105 -2.88 9.21 -37.63
N GLU A 106 -2.37 10.21 -38.35
CA GLU A 106 -3.04 10.83 -39.50
C GLU A 106 -2.75 10.05 -40.80
N SER A 107 -1.47 9.91 -41.15
CA SER A 107 -1.03 9.27 -42.39
C SER A 107 -1.04 7.74 -42.35
N LYS A 108 -1.14 7.13 -41.15
CA LYS A 108 -1.03 5.69 -40.90
C LYS A 108 0.30 5.06 -41.33
N LYS A 109 1.34 5.87 -41.51
CA LYS A 109 2.69 5.40 -41.91
C LYS A 109 3.55 5.12 -40.69
N ALA A 110 4.51 4.21 -40.86
CA ALA A 110 5.52 3.92 -39.85
C ALA A 110 6.33 5.17 -39.51
N THR A 111 6.49 5.44 -38.22
CA THR A 111 7.29 6.54 -37.69
C THR A 111 8.01 6.10 -36.40
N ARG A 112 8.81 6.98 -35.80
CA ARG A 112 9.40 6.74 -34.48
C ARG A 112 8.56 7.42 -33.40
N ALA A 113 8.49 6.80 -32.22
CA ALA A 113 7.82 7.39 -31.07
C ALA A 113 8.44 8.76 -30.73
N HIS A 114 7.61 9.71 -30.28
CA HIS A 114 8.08 11.02 -29.86
C HIS A 114 8.84 10.93 -28.51
N ILE A 115 9.90 11.72 -28.36
CA ILE A 115 10.68 11.78 -27.12
C ILE A 115 10.14 12.92 -26.24
N GLU A 116 9.38 12.57 -25.21
CA GLU A 116 8.83 13.54 -24.22
C GLU A 116 9.77 13.84 -23.05
N ARG A 117 10.45 12.82 -22.52
CA ARG A 117 11.32 12.96 -21.33
C ARG A 117 12.61 12.18 -21.50
N SER A 118 13.63 12.61 -20.75
CA SER A 118 15.00 12.09 -20.81
C SER A 118 15.46 11.40 -19.52
N ASP A 119 14.63 11.34 -18.48
CA ASP A 119 14.94 10.64 -17.24
C ASP A 119 15.18 9.15 -17.48
N VAL A 120 16.18 8.55 -16.84
CA VAL A 120 16.48 7.10 -17.00
C VAL A 120 15.70 6.27 -15.98
N CYS A 121 15.45 6.83 -14.80
CA CYS A 121 14.74 6.15 -13.71
C CYS A 121 13.91 7.15 -12.90
N ALA A 122 12.63 6.84 -12.72
CA ALA A 122 11.70 7.63 -11.91
C ALA A 122 11.24 6.88 -10.65
N VAL A 123 11.84 5.73 -10.31
CA VAL A 123 11.48 4.92 -9.14
C VAL A 123 11.62 5.70 -7.81
N PRO A 124 12.69 6.49 -7.57
CA PRO A 124 12.79 7.27 -6.33
C PRO A 124 11.70 8.35 -6.21
N ALA A 125 11.30 8.97 -7.32
CA ALA A 125 10.18 9.92 -7.29
C ALA A 125 8.85 9.20 -7.06
N ALA A 126 8.67 8.03 -7.68
CA ALA A 126 7.47 7.21 -7.50
C ALA A 126 7.31 6.70 -6.06
N SER A 127 8.40 6.46 -5.32
CA SER A 127 8.29 6.05 -3.90
C SER A 127 7.68 7.14 -3.03
N ILE A 128 8.03 8.42 -3.25
CA ILE A 128 7.45 9.55 -2.52
C ILE A 128 5.95 9.71 -2.84
N ILE A 129 5.57 9.50 -4.09
CA ILE A 129 4.15 9.47 -4.48
C ILE A 129 3.45 8.30 -3.77
N GLY A 130 4.08 7.12 -3.73
CA GLY A 130 3.59 5.95 -3.01
C GLY A 130 3.35 6.21 -1.53
N GLU A 131 4.30 6.85 -0.84
CA GLU A 131 4.15 7.24 0.57
C GLU A 131 2.95 8.17 0.77
N SER A 132 2.80 9.16 -0.13
CA SER A 132 1.68 10.11 -0.09
C SER A 132 0.33 9.40 -0.30
N MET A 133 0.24 8.49 -1.27
CA MET A 133 -0.97 7.72 -1.54
C MET A 133 -1.32 6.78 -0.38
N LEU A 134 -0.32 6.17 0.28
CA LEU A 134 -0.54 5.36 1.47
C LEU A 134 -1.09 6.21 2.62
N ALA A 135 -0.51 7.40 2.84
CA ALA A 135 -0.94 8.31 3.89
C ALA A 135 -2.40 8.73 3.72
N LEU A 136 -2.84 9.03 2.48
CA LEU A 136 -4.24 9.36 2.18
C LEU A 136 -5.18 8.20 2.51
N VAL A 137 -4.85 6.98 2.08
CA VAL A 137 -5.68 5.79 2.37
C VAL A 137 -5.78 5.52 3.87
N LEU A 138 -4.68 5.69 4.61
CA LEU A 138 -4.67 5.50 6.06
C LEU A 138 -5.44 6.62 6.77
N ALA A 139 -5.33 7.87 6.34
CA ALA A 139 -6.11 8.98 6.87
C ALA A 139 -7.62 8.74 6.68
N ASP A 140 -8.05 8.32 5.48
CA ASP A 140 -9.45 7.97 5.22
C ASP A 140 -9.93 6.83 6.12
N ALA A 141 -9.10 5.79 6.33
CA ALA A 141 -9.46 4.67 7.20
C ALA A 141 -9.52 5.08 8.69
N ILE A 142 -8.67 6.01 9.13
CA ILE A 142 -8.69 6.58 10.48
C ILE A 142 -9.98 7.38 10.67
N LEU A 143 -10.31 8.27 9.74
CA LEU A 143 -11.54 9.07 9.79
C LEU A 143 -12.79 8.19 9.71
N GLU A 144 -12.79 7.11 8.92
CA GLU A 144 -13.90 6.15 8.88
C GLU A 144 -14.10 5.42 10.21
N LYS A 145 -13.00 5.08 10.91
CA LYS A 145 -13.06 4.33 12.17
C LYS A 145 -13.44 5.21 13.36
N PHE A 146 -12.81 6.37 13.48
CA PHE A 146 -12.90 7.22 14.68
C PHE A 146 -13.84 8.41 14.47
N GLY A 147 -14.04 8.85 13.22
CA GLY A 147 -14.85 10.03 12.88
C GLY A 147 -14.34 11.31 13.53
N GLY A 148 -15.25 12.27 13.67
CA GLY A 148 -15.01 13.55 14.32
C GLY A 148 -14.81 14.69 13.31
N ASP A 149 -15.23 15.88 13.72
CA ASP A 149 -15.19 17.08 12.88
C ASP A 149 -14.00 18.00 13.22
N SER A 150 -13.30 17.72 14.33
CA SER A 150 -12.07 18.40 14.74
C SER A 150 -10.97 17.43 15.14
N MET A 151 -9.72 17.90 15.15
CA MET A 151 -8.58 17.09 15.57
C MET A 151 -8.67 16.69 17.04
N GLU A 152 -9.21 17.56 17.90
CA GLU A 152 -9.41 17.29 19.32
C GLU A 152 -10.38 16.12 19.53
N GLU A 153 -11.50 16.10 18.81
CA GLU A 153 -12.50 15.02 18.89
C GLU A 153 -11.92 13.70 18.38
N LEU A 154 -11.22 13.73 17.24
CA LEU A 154 -10.55 12.56 16.67
C LEU A 154 -9.54 11.98 17.66
N MET A 155 -8.69 12.83 18.24
CA MET A 155 -7.63 12.42 19.16
C MET A 155 -8.18 11.87 20.48
N GLU A 156 -9.29 12.43 20.98
CA GLU A 156 -9.95 11.90 22.17
C GLU A 156 -10.47 10.48 21.94
N ARG A 157 -11.18 10.25 20.82
CA ARG A 157 -11.68 8.92 20.46
C ARG A 157 -10.55 7.93 20.19
N PHE A 158 -9.47 8.38 19.57
CA PHE A 158 -8.28 7.57 19.34
C PHE A 158 -7.65 7.09 20.66
N ARG A 159 -7.45 8.00 21.63
CA ARG A 159 -6.88 7.64 22.94
C ARG A 159 -7.78 6.69 23.72
N GLN A 160 -9.09 6.96 23.74
CA GLN A 160 -10.04 6.04 24.36
C GLN A 160 -9.96 4.65 23.75
N TRP A 161 -9.83 4.55 22.42
CA TRP A 161 -9.65 3.28 21.76
C TRP A 161 -8.32 2.59 22.09
N GLU A 162 -7.22 3.35 22.22
CA GLU A 162 -5.89 2.81 22.55
C GLU A 162 -5.80 2.26 23.98
N GLU A 163 -6.61 2.79 24.91
CA GLU A 163 -6.69 2.31 26.30
C GLU A 163 -7.45 0.97 26.45
N HIS A 164 -8.24 0.56 25.44
CA HIS A 164 -9.07 -0.64 25.46
C HIS A 164 -8.39 -1.85 24.78
#